data_AF-A0A511B021-F1
#
_entry.id   AF-A0A511B021-F1
#
_cell.length_a   1.000
_cell.length_b   1.000
_cell.length_c   1.000
_cell.angle_alpha   90.00
_cell.angle_beta   90.00
_cell.angle_gamma   90.00
#
_symmetry.space_group_name_H-M   'P 1'
#
loop_
_entity.id
_entity.type
_entity.pdbx_description
1 polymer ?
#
loop_
_entity_poly.entity_id
_entity_poly.type
_entity_poly.pdbx_seq_one_letter_code
_entity_poly.pdbx_strand_id
1 'polypeptide(L)'
;MSFSLVLTSFSVVFKYLMSESASDTADIISEVQKRYEEASGHTSQWRGRARDDLQFFHADAYNHAQWDDAVYQARAGTFGGSPRPCLTINKTAQHVFQVENEARQSQMGVKVNATGFGSMAEAADAIEGIIRHIEYQSNAQQNAYACAIQGQVRTGLGWFHVVTDYVPGVDTFDQDFFIKSVPNGLSVYFDPAAREPDHSDQNWAMIVEEMDRVEFDKLYPGHADVSRDPI
;
A
#
# COMPACT_ATOMS: atom_id res chain seq x y z
N MET A 1 -35.46 -16.41 -23.08
CA MET A 1 -34.32 -15.51 -23.34
C MET A 1 -33.52 -15.45 -22.05
N SER A 2 -32.47 -16.27 -21.98
CA SER A 2 -31.56 -16.34 -20.84
C SER A 2 -30.68 -15.11 -20.82
N PHE A 3 -30.71 -14.36 -19.73
CA PHE A 3 -29.61 -13.49 -19.35
C PHE A 3 -28.88 -14.17 -18.21
N SER A 4 -27.73 -14.76 -18.54
CA SER A 4 -26.73 -15.23 -17.57
C SER A 4 -25.84 -14.02 -17.25
N LEU A 5 -25.80 -13.60 -16.00
CA LEU A 5 -24.85 -12.59 -15.53
C LEU A 5 -23.71 -13.34 -14.85
N VAL A 6 -22.57 -13.41 -15.54
CA VAL A 6 -21.30 -13.93 -15.05
C VAL A 6 -20.58 -12.77 -14.36
N LEU A 7 -20.34 -12.86 -13.05
CA LEU A 7 -19.43 -11.96 -12.34
C LEU A 7 -18.24 -12.78 -11.84
N THR A 8 -17.09 -12.36 -12.35
CA THR A 8 -15.78 -12.99 -12.33
C THR A 8 -15.11 -12.84 -10.95
N SER A 9 -14.86 -13.99 -10.33
CA SER A 9 -13.66 -14.39 -9.58
C SER A 9 -12.67 -13.29 -9.16
N PHE A 10 -12.68 -12.89 -7.89
CA PHE A 10 -11.56 -12.21 -7.22
C PHE A 10 -11.35 -12.83 -5.84
N SER A 11 -10.12 -13.27 -5.55
CA SER A 11 -9.72 -13.85 -4.26
C SER A 11 -8.79 -12.87 -3.55
N VAL A 12 -9.09 -12.59 -2.28
CA VAL A 12 -8.30 -11.71 -1.40
C VAL A 12 -7.32 -12.56 -0.60
N VAL A 13 -6.02 -12.25 -0.65
CA VAL A 13 -4.98 -12.99 0.09
C VAL A 13 -4.56 -12.24 1.35
N PHE A 14 -4.72 -12.88 2.50
CA PHE A 14 -4.12 -12.46 3.77
C PHE A 14 -2.85 -13.27 4.02
N LYS A 15 -1.68 -12.62 3.97
CA LYS A 15 -0.39 -13.28 4.24
C LYS A 15 -0.16 -13.37 5.76
N TYR A 16 -0.52 -14.51 6.36
CA TYR A 16 -0.15 -14.86 7.74
C TYR A 16 0.67 -16.16 7.71
N LEU A 17 1.77 -16.22 8.48
CA LEU A 17 2.53 -17.45 8.72
C LEU A 17 1.60 -18.46 9.41
N MET A 18 1.07 -19.41 8.64
CA MET A 18 0.12 -20.40 9.14
C MET A 18 0.80 -21.36 10.13
N SER A 19 0.26 -21.39 11.35
CA SER A 19 0.51 -22.44 12.34
C SER A 19 -0.50 -23.57 12.15
N GLU A 20 0.00 -24.80 12.19
CA GLU A 20 -0.59 -26.03 11.71
C GLU A 20 -1.66 -26.62 12.69
N SER A 21 -2.90 -26.11 12.67
CA SER A 21 -4.07 -26.85 13.16
C SER A 21 -5.42 -26.30 12.64
N ALA A 22 -6.36 -27.18 12.28
CA ALA A 22 -7.63 -26.79 11.63
C ALA A 22 -8.64 -26.08 12.56
N SER A 23 -8.56 -26.30 13.88
CA SER A 23 -9.36 -25.54 14.85
C SER A 23 -8.82 -24.12 15.02
N ASP A 24 -7.49 -23.97 15.04
CA ASP A 24 -6.84 -22.65 15.13
C ASP A 24 -7.07 -21.84 13.85
N THR A 25 -7.23 -22.49 12.70
CA THR A 25 -7.42 -21.81 11.42
C THR A 25 -8.73 -21.02 11.36
N ALA A 26 -9.83 -21.58 11.86
CA ALA A 26 -11.11 -20.87 11.90
C ALA A 26 -11.08 -19.67 12.84
N ASP A 27 -10.42 -19.82 14.00
CA ASP A 27 -10.25 -18.76 14.99
C ASP A 27 -9.37 -17.63 14.43
N ILE A 28 -8.26 -17.96 13.77
CA ILE A 28 -7.38 -16.98 13.09
C ILE A 28 -8.15 -16.23 12.00
N ILE A 29 -8.94 -16.92 11.17
CA ILE A 29 -9.73 -16.27 10.12
C ILE A 29 -10.74 -15.30 10.74
N SER A 30 -11.43 -15.70 11.82
CA SER A 30 -12.40 -14.84 12.49
C SER A 30 -11.75 -13.59 13.09
N GLU A 31 -10.53 -13.73 13.65
CA GLU A 31 -9.75 -12.62 14.19
C GLU A 31 -9.29 -11.66 13.09
N VAL A 32 -8.79 -12.19 11.97
CA VAL A 32 -8.38 -11.37 10.80
C VAL A 32 -9.58 -10.61 10.23
N GLN A 33 -10.73 -11.26 10.12
CA GLN A 33 -11.97 -10.62 9.66
C GLN A 33 -12.39 -9.48 10.57
N LYS A 34 -12.38 -9.71 11.89
CA LYS A 34 -12.72 -8.68 12.87
C LYS A 34 -11.77 -7.49 12.77
N ARG A 35 -10.47 -7.73 12.74
CA ARG A 35 -9.45 -6.68 12.57
C ARG A 35 -9.64 -5.91 11.26
N TYR A 36 -9.98 -6.61 10.18
CA TYR A 36 -10.21 -5.99 8.88
C TYR A 36 -11.41 -5.06 8.92
N GLU A 37 -12.53 -5.51 9.49
CA GLU A 37 -13.75 -4.70 9.63
C GLU A 37 -13.51 -3.47 10.52
N GLU A 38 -12.78 -3.63 11.62
CA GLU A 38 -12.39 -2.54 12.52
C GLU A 38 -11.52 -1.49 11.81
N ALA A 39 -10.45 -1.91 11.14
CA ALA A 39 -9.58 -0.99 10.39
C ALA A 39 -10.27 -0.37 9.18
N SER A 40 -11.10 -1.15 8.47
CA SER A 40 -11.89 -0.66 7.33
C SER A 40 -12.86 0.43 7.77
N GLY A 41 -13.60 0.19 8.85
CA GLY A 41 -14.51 1.16 9.45
C GLY A 41 -13.80 2.44 9.89
N HIS A 42 -12.70 2.31 10.64
CA HIS A 42 -11.96 3.44 11.18
C HIS A 42 -11.40 4.37 10.10
N THR A 43 -10.79 3.78 9.07
CA THR A 43 -10.11 4.55 8.00
C THR A 43 -11.01 4.80 6.79
N SER A 44 -12.28 4.39 6.82
CA SER A 44 -13.23 4.50 5.70
C SER A 44 -13.31 5.92 5.11
N GLN A 45 -13.45 6.94 5.98
CA GLN A 45 -13.53 8.33 5.56
C GLN A 45 -12.22 8.81 4.91
N TRP A 46 -11.09 8.46 5.50
CA TRP A 46 -9.78 8.80 4.95
C TRP A 46 -9.57 8.11 3.60
N ARG A 47 -9.88 6.81 3.48
CA ARG A 47 -9.78 6.08 2.20
C ARG A 47 -10.69 6.65 1.12
N GLY A 48 -11.90 7.11 1.48
CA GLY A 48 -12.76 7.84 0.55
C GLY A 48 -12.06 9.07 -0.02
N ARG A 49 -11.59 9.96 0.87
CA ARG A 49 -10.88 11.18 0.47
C ARG A 49 -9.58 10.91 -0.28
N ALA A 50 -8.82 9.90 0.13
CA ALA A 50 -7.58 9.53 -0.54
C ALA A 50 -7.83 9.03 -1.98
N ARG A 51 -8.95 8.33 -2.23
CA ARG A 51 -9.36 7.98 -3.60
C ARG A 51 -9.74 9.22 -4.40
N ASP A 52 -10.49 10.14 -3.80
CA ASP A 52 -10.88 11.41 -4.44
C ASP A 52 -9.62 12.24 -4.79
N ASP A 53 -8.63 12.31 -3.89
CA ASP A 53 -7.36 13.00 -4.10
C ASP A 53 -6.55 12.36 -5.23
N LEU A 54 -6.49 11.02 -5.30
CA LEU A 54 -5.86 10.32 -6.42
C LEU A 54 -6.58 10.59 -7.74
N GLN A 55 -7.91 10.60 -7.73
CA GLN A 55 -8.72 10.88 -8.92
C GLN A 55 -8.49 12.33 -9.39
N PHE A 56 -8.44 13.28 -8.46
CA PHE A 56 -8.13 14.68 -8.72
C PHE A 56 -6.71 14.88 -9.26
N PHE A 57 -5.74 14.14 -8.71
CA PHE A 57 -4.35 14.16 -9.17
C PHE A 57 -4.19 13.58 -10.57
N HIS A 58 -4.88 12.47 -10.89
CA HIS A 58 -4.87 11.84 -12.21
C HIS A 58 -5.88 12.44 -13.19
N ALA A 59 -6.45 13.60 -12.86
CA ALA A 59 -7.41 14.24 -13.73
C ALA A 59 -6.77 14.73 -15.03
N ASP A 60 -7.51 14.55 -16.12
CA ASP A 60 -7.16 14.92 -17.48
C ASP A 60 -8.41 15.47 -18.21
N ALA A 61 -8.22 15.94 -19.43
CA ALA A 61 -9.24 16.48 -20.30
C ALA A 61 -10.38 15.49 -20.63
N TYR A 62 -10.22 14.19 -20.39
CA TYR A 62 -11.24 13.17 -20.69
C TYR A 62 -12.04 12.70 -19.46
N ASN A 63 -11.38 12.58 -18.29
CA ASN A 63 -12.03 12.06 -17.08
C ASN A 63 -12.69 13.18 -16.27
N HIS A 64 -12.29 14.43 -16.46
CA HIS A 64 -12.85 15.62 -15.82
C HIS A 64 -12.86 15.59 -14.29
N ALA A 65 -12.04 14.76 -13.65
CA ALA A 65 -12.11 14.49 -12.22
C ALA A 65 -11.78 15.67 -11.28
N GLN A 66 -11.33 16.81 -11.81
CA GLN A 66 -11.20 18.07 -11.05
C GLN A 66 -12.50 18.87 -10.96
N TRP A 67 -13.49 18.52 -11.77
CA TRP A 67 -14.79 19.12 -11.74
C TRP A 67 -15.70 18.33 -10.81
N ASP A 68 -16.50 19.04 -10.05
CA ASP A 68 -17.66 18.43 -9.42
C ASP A 68 -18.64 17.95 -10.51
N ASP A 69 -19.14 16.72 -10.37
CA ASP A 69 -19.97 16.06 -11.38
C ASP A 69 -21.23 16.88 -11.70
N ALA A 70 -21.87 17.45 -10.69
CA ALA A 70 -23.07 18.27 -10.88
C ALA A 70 -22.77 19.53 -11.71
N VAL A 71 -21.62 20.18 -11.44
CA VAL A 71 -21.17 21.37 -12.18
C VAL A 71 -20.83 21.01 -13.63
N TYR A 72 -20.16 19.88 -13.85
CA TYR A 72 -19.84 19.40 -15.19
C TYR A 72 -21.11 19.12 -16.00
N GLN A 73 -22.07 18.38 -15.44
CA GLN A 73 -23.35 18.05 -16.12
C GLN A 73 -24.19 19.30 -16.43
N ALA A 74 -24.22 20.28 -15.52
CA ALA A 74 -24.88 21.57 -15.76
C ALA A 74 -24.27 22.32 -16.95
N ARG A 75 -22.96 22.23 -17.14
CA ARG A 75 -22.26 22.91 -18.23
C ARG A 75 -22.26 22.12 -19.54
N ALA A 76 -22.27 20.80 -19.48
CA ALA A 76 -22.36 19.92 -20.65
C ALA A 76 -23.71 20.05 -21.39
N GLY A 77 -24.70 20.72 -20.78
CA GLY A 77 -26.01 20.95 -21.38
C GLY A 77 -27.02 19.84 -21.05
N THR A 78 -26.68 18.91 -20.16
CA THR A 78 -27.53 17.78 -19.75
C THR A 78 -28.89 18.24 -19.19
N PHE A 79 -28.96 19.44 -18.61
CA PHE A 79 -30.19 20.03 -18.07
C PHE A 79 -30.86 21.06 -19.00
N GLY A 80 -30.65 20.97 -20.32
CA GLY A 80 -31.35 21.79 -21.32
C GLY A 80 -30.78 23.19 -21.57
N GLY A 81 -29.55 23.46 -21.07
CA GLY A 81 -28.79 24.67 -21.39
C GLY A 81 -27.86 24.48 -22.60
N SER A 82 -27.41 25.58 -23.21
CA SER A 82 -26.37 25.50 -24.26
C SER A 82 -25.05 24.99 -23.67
N PRO A 83 -24.39 24.01 -24.30
CA PRO A 83 -23.15 23.44 -23.79
C PRO A 83 -22.06 24.50 -23.68
N ARG A 84 -21.44 24.59 -22.50
CA ARG A 84 -20.31 25.48 -22.19
C ARG A 84 -19.05 24.64 -22.05
N PRO A 85 -17.93 25.02 -22.69
CA PRO A 85 -16.67 24.28 -22.58
C PRO A 85 -16.20 24.16 -21.12
N CYS A 86 -15.75 22.96 -20.75
CA CYS A 86 -15.11 22.66 -19.47
C CYS A 86 -13.71 22.13 -19.73
N LEU A 87 -12.71 23.00 -19.56
CA LEU A 87 -11.30 22.62 -19.73
C LEU A 87 -10.75 22.17 -18.38
N THR A 88 -10.10 21.00 -18.37
CA THR A 88 -9.37 20.51 -17.19
C THR A 88 -7.89 20.74 -17.45
N ILE A 89 -7.28 21.64 -16.69
CA ILE A 89 -5.85 21.94 -16.78
C ILE A 89 -5.23 21.57 -15.43
N ASN A 90 -4.62 20.40 -15.39
CA ASN A 90 -4.06 19.85 -14.17
C ASN A 90 -2.76 20.58 -13.78
N LYS A 91 -2.87 21.50 -12.81
CA LYS A 91 -1.72 22.21 -12.24
C LYS A 91 -1.16 21.53 -10.99
N THR A 92 -1.98 20.72 -10.31
CA THR A 92 -1.58 20.04 -9.07
C THR A 92 -0.49 19.01 -9.31
N ALA A 93 -0.55 18.28 -10.42
CA ALA A 93 0.47 17.30 -10.77
C ALA A 93 1.88 17.91 -10.85
N GLN A 94 2.02 19.12 -11.40
CA GLN A 94 3.31 19.80 -11.49
C GLN A 94 3.92 20.08 -10.11
N HIS A 95 3.11 20.52 -9.14
CA HIS A 95 3.58 20.82 -7.79
C HIS A 95 3.92 19.55 -7.02
N VAL A 96 3.11 18.50 -7.15
CA VAL A 96 3.40 17.17 -6.57
C VAL A 96 4.73 16.64 -7.10
N PHE A 97 4.97 16.72 -8.42
CA PHE A 97 6.24 16.28 -8.99
C PHE A 97 7.44 17.11 -8.54
N GLN A 98 7.28 18.39 -8.22
CA GLN A 98 8.39 19.17 -7.65
C GLN A 98 8.82 18.59 -6.31
N VAL A 99 7.86 18.29 -5.42
CA VAL A 99 8.13 17.70 -4.10
C VAL A 99 8.70 16.27 -4.23
N GLU A 100 8.08 15.42 -5.06
CA GLU A 100 8.55 14.04 -5.27
C GLU A 100 9.98 13.99 -5.83
N ASN A 101 10.30 14.87 -6.78
CA ASN A 101 11.63 14.90 -7.39
C ASN A 101 12.70 15.49 -6.47
N GLU A 102 12.35 16.46 -5.63
CA GLU A 102 13.25 16.98 -4.59
C GLU A 102 13.54 15.89 -3.55
N ALA A 103 12.52 15.19 -3.08
CA ALA A 103 12.68 14.08 -2.17
C ALA A 103 13.52 12.93 -2.77
N ARG A 104 13.39 12.66 -4.07
CA ARG A 104 14.21 11.65 -4.76
C ARG A 104 15.67 12.06 -4.91
N GLN A 105 15.97 13.36 -5.00
CA GLN A 105 17.34 13.86 -5.04
C GLN A 105 18.02 13.77 -3.67
N SER A 106 17.23 13.86 -2.60
CA SER A 106 17.70 13.69 -1.23
C SER A 106 17.78 12.20 -0.90
N GLN A 107 18.98 11.63 -0.81
CA GLN A 107 19.13 10.24 -0.42
C GLN A 107 18.80 10.10 1.07
N MET A 108 17.72 9.36 1.38
CA MET A 108 17.38 9.00 2.75
C MET A 108 18.39 7.96 3.24
N GLY A 109 18.84 8.05 4.49
CA GLY A 109 19.78 7.07 5.02
C GLY A 109 19.59 6.92 6.53
N VAL A 110 19.68 5.69 7.01
CA VAL A 110 19.63 5.41 8.44
C VAL A 110 21.01 5.67 9.03
N LYS A 111 21.07 6.56 10.03
CA LYS A 111 22.28 6.83 10.80
C LYS A 111 22.14 6.24 12.20
N VAL A 112 23.08 5.40 12.60
CA VAL A 112 23.07 4.76 13.93
C VAL A 112 24.03 5.51 14.84
N ASN A 113 23.52 6.07 15.93
CA ASN A 113 24.35 6.74 16.93
C ASN A 113 24.44 5.86 18.18
N ALA A 114 25.66 5.57 18.63
CA ALA A 114 25.90 4.91 19.91
C ALA A 114 25.43 5.81 21.06
N THR A 115 24.47 5.36 21.86
CA THR A 115 23.96 6.10 23.03
C THR A 115 24.09 5.24 24.29
N GLY A 116 24.91 5.70 25.26
CA GLY A 116 25.01 5.08 26.59
C GLY A 116 26.43 4.82 27.10
N PHE A 117 26.53 4.47 28.39
CA PHE A 117 27.77 3.99 29.00
C PHE A 117 28.00 2.52 28.61
N GLY A 118 28.98 2.28 27.73
CA GLY A 118 29.34 0.95 27.25
C GLY A 118 28.98 0.67 25.78
N SER A 119 28.32 1.61 25.09
CA SER A 119 28.14 1.53 23.63
C SER A 119 29.42 1.92 22.91
N MET A 120 29.95 1.03 22.07
CA MET A 120 31.16 1.27 21.28
C MET A 120 30.79 1.92 19.95
N ALA A 121 31.54 2.94 19.54
CA ALA A 121 31.33 3.59 18.25
C ALA A 121 31.49 2.59 17.09
N GLU A 122 32.44 1.67 17.23
CA GLU A 122 32.73 0.61 16.27
C GLU A 122 31.55 -0.34 16.06
N ALA A 123 30.75 -0.59 17.10
CA ALA A 123 29.55 -1.41 16.99
C ALA A 123 28.44 -0.69 16.22
N ALA A 124 28.28 0.62 16.42
CA ALA A 124 27.32 1.43 15.66
C ALA A 124 27.70 1.48 14.18
N ASP A 125 28.98 1.67 13.86
CA ASP A 125 29.49 1.66 12.48
C ASP A 125 29.25 0.31 11.79
N ALA A 126 29.42 -0.80 12.53
CA ALA A 126 29.12 -2.14 12.00
C ALA A 126 27.63 -2.32 11.67
N ILE A 127 26.72 -1.89 12.57
CA ILE A 127 25.27 -1.97 12.34
C ILE A 127 24.86 -1.07 11.16
N GLU A 128 25.40 0.15 11.09
CA GLU A 128 25.15 1.05 9.98
C GLU A 128 25.62 0.45 8.64
N GLY A 129 26.77 -0.23 8.64
CA GLY A 129 27.26 -0.99 7.49
C GLY A 129 26.31 -2.09 7.04
N ILE A 130 25.73 -2.85 7.98
CA ILE A 130 24.73 -3.90 7.70
C ILE A 130 23.45 -3.29 7.12
N ILE A 131 22.92 -2.22 7.72
CA ILE A 131 21.70 -1.56 7.23
C ILE A 131 21.92 -1.03 5.81
N ARG A 132 23.07 -0.40 5.54
CA ARG A 132 23.42 0.06 4.19
C ARG A 132 23.50 -1.09 3.18
N HIS A 133 23.97 -2.26 3.59
CA HIS A 133 23.98 -3.45 2.74
C HIS A 133 22.55 -3.91 2.39
N ILE A 134 21.66 -4.00 3.40
CA ILE A 134 20.25 -4.34 3.22
C ILE A 134 19.54 -3.36 2.27
N GLU A 135 19.78 -2.05 2.44
CA GLU A 135 19.21 -1.01 1.58
C GLU A 135 19.68 -1.14 0.12
N TYR A 136 20.96 -1.44 -0.09
CA TYR A 136 21.53 -1.62 -1.43
C TYR A 136 21.00 -2.89 -2.11
N GLN A 137 21.01 -4.01 -1.38
CA GLN A 137 20.50 -5.30 -1.88
C GLN A 137 19.02 -5.22 -2.27
N SER A 138 18.23 -4.49 -1.49
CA SER A 138 16.79 -4.32 -1.74
C SER A 138 16.45 -3.24 -2.78
N ASN A 139 17.45 -2.49 -3.24
CA ASN A 139 17.25 -1.27 -4.03
C ASN A 139 16.23 -0.32 -3.37
N ALA A 140 16.36 -0.18 -2.04
CA ALA A 140 15.34 0.41 -1.17
C ALA A 140 15.03 1.87 -1.51
N GLN A 141 16.03 2.64 -1.94
CA GLN A 141 15.86 4.05 -2.30
C GLN A 141 14.89 4.24 -3.47
N GLN A 142 15.11 3.52 -4.56
CA GLN A 142 14.33 3.68 -5.79
C GLN A 142 12.99 2.98 -5.71
N ASN A 143 12.92 1.83 -5.04
CA ASN A 143 11.71 1.01 -5.03
C ASN A 143 10.83 1.31 -3.81
N ALA A 144 11.36 1.15 -2.59
CA ALA A 144 10.57 1.22 -1.37
C ALA A 144 10.31 2.66 -0.91
N TYR A 145 11.36 3.43 -0.66
CA TYR A 145 11.23 4.78 -0.10
C TYR A 145 10.59 5.75 -1.09
N ALA A 146 10.99 5.72 -2.37
CA ALA A 146 10.35 6.57 -3.38
C ALA A 146 8.86 6.26 -3.53
N CYS A 147 8.46 4.99 -3.48
CA CYS A 147 7.05 4.60 -3.53
C CYS A 147 6.29 5.09 -2.28
N ALA A 148 6.88 4.95 -1.09
CA ALA A 148 6.28 5.46 0.13
C ALA A 148 6.12 6.99 0.10
N ILE A 149 7.14 7.73 -0.34
CA ILE A 149 7.05 9.20 -0.51
C ILE A 149 5.96 9.58 -1.50
N GLN A 150 5.83 8.85 -2.62
CA GLN A 150 4.75 9.10 -3.58
C GLN A 150 3.36 8.92 -2.96
N GLY A 151 3.17 7.87 -2.16
CA GLY A 151 1.95 7.70 -1.37
C GLY A 151 1.74 8.87 -0.41
N GLN A 152 2.78 9.24 0.35
CA GLN A 152 2.71 10.33 1.32
C GLN A 152 2.33 11.68 0.68
N VAL A 153 2.90 12.05 -0.46
CA VAL A 153 2.60 13.33 -1.12
C VAL A 153 1.23 13.32 -1.79
N ARG A 154 0.77 12.17 -2.31
CA ARG A 154 -0.49 12.08 -3.07
C ARG A 154 -1.71 11.82 -2.20
N THR A 155 -1.63 10.93 -1.22
CA THR A 155 -2.75 10.46 -0.39
C THR A 155 -2.55 10.74 1.11
N GLY A 156 -1.39 11.28 1.49
CA GLY A 156 -1.03 11.57 2.88
C GLY A 156 -0.37 10.42 3.63
N LEU A 157 -0.37 9.20 3.09
CA LEU A 157 0.23 8.02 3.72
C LEU A 157 1.02 7.18 2.72
N GLY A 158 2.19 6.71 3.15
CA GLY A 158 3.09 5.87 2.39
C GLY A 158 3.59 4.72 3.23
N TRP A 159 3.74 3.55 2.61
CA TRP A 159 4.14 2.32 3.29
C TRP A 159 5.27 1.62 2.54
N PHE A 160 6.16 1.00 3.31
CA PHE A 160 7.08 -0.03 2.86
C PHE A 160 7.12 -1.09 3.95
N HIS A 161 7.52 -2.31 3.61
CA HIS A 161 7.62 -3.38 4.58
C HIS A 161 8.98 -4.07 4.55
N VAL A 162 9.45 -4.46 5.73
CA VAL A 162 10.68 -5.22 5.90
C VAL A 162 10.30 -6.70 5.97
N VAL A 163 10.90 -7.50 5.11
CA VAL A 163 10.60 -8.93 4.94
C VAL A 163 11.91 -9.71 5.01
N THR A 164 11.92 -10.86 5.67
CA THR A 164 13.02 -11.82 5.55
C THR A 164 12.75 -12.74 4.38
N ASP A 165 13.69 -12.83 3.45
CA ASP A 165 13.59 -13.69 2.27
C ASP A 165 14.93 -14.40 2.03
N TYR A 166 14.92 -15.45 1.23
CA TYR A 166 16.15 -16.12 0.82
C TYR A 166 16.88 -15.30 -0.25
N VAL A 167 18.22 -15.28 -0.18
CA VAL A 167 19.03 -14.51 -1.13
C VAL A 167 18.86 -15.07 -2.55
N PRO A 168 18.32 -14.29 -3.50
CA PRO A 168 18.02 -14.79 -4.84
C PRO A 168 19.30 -15.10 -5.62
N GLY A 169 19.32 -16.25 -6.30
CA GLY A 169 20.43 -16.64 -7.20
C GLY A 169 21.58 -17.37 -6.52
N VAL A 170 21.47 -17.66 -5.23
CA VAL A 170 22.40 -18.53 -4.50
C VAL A 170 21.63 -19.73 -3.98
N ASP A 171 22.11 -20.94 -4.26
CA ASP A 171 21.50 -22.18 -3.77
C ASP A 171 21.97 -22.42 -2.32
N THR A 172 21.76 -21.43 -1.45
CA THR A 172 22.13 -21.44 -0.04
C THR A 172 20.89 -21.23 0.82
N PHE A 173 20.95 -21.73 2.06
CA PHE A 173 19.92 -21.53 3.07
C PHE A 173 20.04 -20.16 3.77
N ASP A 174 20.70 -19.19 3.12
CA ASP A 174 20.97 -17.88 3.69
C ASP A 174 19.72 -17.00 3.55
N GLN A 175 19.17 -16.60 4.70
CA GLN A 175 18.10 -15.62 4.77
C GLN A 175 18.68 -14.26 5.11
N ASP A 176 18.17 -13.24 4.44
CA ASP A 176 18.52 -11.86 4.71
C ASP A 176 17.26 -10.98 4.77
N PHE A 177 17.43 -9.77 5.27
CA PHE A 177 16.37 -8.77 5.30
C PHE A 177 16.28 -8.06 3.95
N PHE A 178 15.05 -7.84 3.52
CA PHE A 178 14.71 -7.09 2.32
C PHE A 178 13.69 -6.01 2.64
N ILE A 179 13.89 -4.82 2.07
CA ILE A 179 12.93 -3.73 2.14
C ILE A 179 12.15 -3.73 0.82
N LYS A 180 10.88 -4.10 0.89
CA LYS A 180 9.99 -4.18 -0.28
C LYS A 180 8.99 -3.02 -0.29
N SER A 181 8.65 -2.56 -1.48
CA SER A 181 7.68 -1.48 -1.67
C SER A 181 6.25 -2.00 -1.53
N VAL A 182 5.33 -1.12 -1.12
CA VAL A 182 3.89 -1.39 -1.15
C VAL A 182 3.26 -0.41 -2.15
N PRO A 183 3.08 -0.81 -3.42
CA PRO A 183 2.63 0.11 -4.47
C PRO A 183 1.26 0.72 -4.20
N ASN A 184 0.33 -0.08 -3.66
CA ASN A 184 -0.99 0.38 -3.27
C ASN A 184 -1.05 0.63 -1.77
N GLY A 185 -0.78 1.85 -1.33
CA GLY A 185 -0.85 2.21 0.09
C GLY A 185 -2.25 2.06 0.71
N LEU A 186 -3.32 2.05 -0.09
CA LEU A 186 -4.69 1.84 0.40
C LEU A 186 -4.98 0.38 0.75
N SER A 187 -4.13 -0.55 0.30
CA SER A 187 -4.27 -1.97 0.57
C SER A 187 -3.72 -2.37 1.96
N VAL A 188 -3.08 -1.43 2.65
CA VAL A 188 -2.62 -1.60 4.03
C VAL A 188 -3.75 -1.26 5.00
N TYR A 189 -4.00 -2.16 5.94
CA TYR A 189 -4.89 -1.97 7.07
C TYR A 189 -4.05 -2.12 8.34
N PHE A 190 -4.03 -1.07 9.14
CA PHE A 190 -3.23 -0.98 10.36
C PHE A 190 -4.14 -0.89 11.58
N ASP A 191 -3.58 -1.18 12.75
CA ASP A 191 -4.28 -1.15 14.03
C ASP A 191 -4.88 0.25 14.32
N PRO A 192 -6.21 0.40 14.42
CA PRO A 192 -6.85 1.68 14.77
C PRO A 192 -6.51 2.19 16.16
N ALA A 193 -5.98 1.33 17.04
CA ALA A 193 -5.58 1.72 18.38
C ALA A 193 -4.26 2.51 18.41
N ALA A 194 -3.49 2.49 17.31
CA ALA A 194 -2.24 3.21 17.20
C ALA A 194 -2.46 4.73 17.29
N ARG A 195 -1.66 5.40 18.12
CA ARG A 195 -1.74 6.84 18.39
C ARG A 195 -0.50 7.58 17.96
N GLU A 196 0.64 6.90 17.96
CA GLU A 196 1.89 7.52 17.57
C GLU A 196 1.88 7.78 16.05
N PRO A 197 2.43 8.91 15.59
CA PRO A 197 2.42 9.27 14.18
C PRO A 197 3.25 8.32 13.31
N ASP A 198 4.19 7.59 13.90
CA ASP A 198 4.99 6.55 13.25
C ASP A 198 4.35 5.16 13.33
N HIS A 199 3.20 5.04 13.99
CA HIS A 199 2.52 3.79 14.31
C HIS A 199 3.43 2.76 15.02
N SER A 200 4.39 3.22 15.84
CA SER A 200 5.25 2.33 16.63
C SER A 200 4.50 1.52 17.69
N ASP A 201 3.32 1.99 18.09
CA ASP A 201 2.42 1.35 19.06
C ASP A 201 1.39 0.40 18.42
N GLN A 202 1.43 0.21 17.09
CA GLN A 202 0.54 -0.71 16.40
C GLN A 202 0.82 -2.16 16.80
N ASN A 203 -0.21 -2.92 17.17
CA ASN A 203 -0.05 -4.34 17.48
C ASN A 203 -0.02 -5.21 16.23
N TRP A 204 -0.63 -4.74 15.15
CA TRP A 204 -0.77 -5.48 13.91
C TRP A 204 -0.92 -4.54 12.71
N ALA A 205 -0.49 -5.04 11.56
CA ALA A 205 -0.80 -4.47 10.25
C ALA A 205 -0.98 -5.63 9.27
N MET A 206 -1.89 -5.46 8.32
CA MET A 206 -2.15 -6.43 7.26
C MET A 206 -2.08 -5.74 5.91
N ILE A 207 -1.51 -6.45 4.94
CA ILE A 207 -1.48 -6.03 3.55
C ILE A 207 -2.45 -6.94 2.82
N VAL A 208 -3.45 -6.33 2.21
CA VAL A 208 -4.45 -7.00 1.40
C VAL A 208 -3.95 -6.96 -0.05
N GLU A 209 -3.84 -8.13 -0.67
CA GLU A 209 -3.47 -8.24 -2.07
C GLU A 209 -4.58 -8.94 -2.85
N GLU A 210 -4.93 -8.33 -3.98
CA GLU A 210 -5.84 -8.91 -4.96
C GLU A 210 -4.99 -9.59 -6.03
N MET A 211 -5.27 -10.85 -6.31
CA MET A 211 -4.55 -11.61 -7.34
C MET A 211 -5.51 -12.37 -8.24
N ASP A 212 -5.11 -12.61 -9.48
CA ASP A 212 -5.89 -13.44 -10.39
C ASP A 212 -6.00 -14.86 -9.84
N ARG A 213 -7.17 -15.46 -10.03
CA ARG A 213 -7.45 -16.78 -9.45
C ARG A 213 -6.57 -17.87 -10.04
N VAL A 214 -6.24 -17.78 -11.34
CA VAL A 214 -5.36 -18.76 -11.99
C VAL A 214 -3.94 -18.69 -11.41
N GLU A 215 -3.50 -17.52 -10.98
CA GLU A 215 -2.21 -17.35 -10.30
C GLU A 215 -2.27 -17.82 -8.85
N PHE A 216 -3.40 -17.58 -8.16
CA PHE A 216 -3.61 -18.06 -6.80
C PHE A 216 -3.52 -19.58 -6.72
N ASP A 217 -4.23 -20.30 -7.60
CA ASP A 217 -4.23 -21.76 -7.63
C ASP A 217 -2.84 -22.36 -7.92
N LYS A 218 -1.97 -21.61 -8.62
CA LYS A 218 -0.58 -22.00 -8.90
C LYS A 218 0.35 -21.77 -7.71
N LEU A 219 0.22 -20.61 -7.05
CA LEU A 219 1.09 -20.21 -5.95
C LEU A 219 0.71 -20.90 -4.63
N TYR A 220 -0.57 -21.22 -4.45
CA TYR A 220 -1.14 -21.78 -3.24
C TYR A 220 -1.96 -23.05 -3.52
N PRO A 221 -1.34 -24.13 -4.01
CA PRO A 221 -2.06 -25.35 -4.33
C PRO A 221 -2.61 -26.00 -3.05
N GLY A 222 -3.93 -26.23 -3.01
CA GLY A 222 -4.59 -26.97 -1.92
C GLY A 222 -5.35 -26.12 -0.89
N HIS A 223 -5.45 -24.81 -1.10
CA HIS A 223 -6.32 -23.96 -0.29
C HIS A 223 -7.75 -23.96 -0.84
N ALA A 224 -8.74 -24.22 0.03
CA ALA A 224 -10.15 -24.19 -0.34
C ALA A 224 -10.66 -22.75 -0.39
N ASP A 225 -11.50 -22.44 -1.38
CA ASP A 225 -12.20 -21.15 -1.46
C ASP A 225 -13.06 -20.96 -0.21
N VAL A 226 -12.79 -19.88 0.53
CA VAL A 226 -13.75 -19.37 1.50
C VAL A 226 -14.73 -18.50 0.72
N SER A 227 -15.89 -19.06 0.42
CA SER A 227 -16.97 -18.36 -0.29
C SER A 227 -17.31 -17.03 0.41
N ARG A 228 -16.96 -15.91 -0.23
CA ARG A 228 -17.60 -14.61 0.01
C ARG A 228 -17.63 -13.81 -1.29
N ASP A 229 -18.71 -13.03 -1.44
CA ASP A 229 -18.91 -12.08 -2.53
C ASP A 229 -17.72 -11.11 -2.66
N PRO A 230 -17.38 -10.70 -3.90
CA PRO A 230 -16.28 -9.76 -4.13
C PRO A 230 -16.56 -8.43 -3.41
N ILE A 231 -15.54 -7.95 -2.69
CA ILE A 231 -15.48 -6.63 -2.02
C ILE A 231 -15.36 -5.52 -3.06
#